data_AF-A0A8D8KZ27-F1
#
_entry.id   AF-A0A8D8KZ27-F1
#
_cell.length_a   1.000
_cell.length_b   1.000
_cell.length_c   1.000
_cell.angle_alpha   90.00
_cell.angle_beta   90.00
_cell.angle_gamma   90.00
#
_symmetry.space_group_name_H-M   'P 1'
#
loop_
_entity.id
_entity.type
_entity.pdbx_description
1 polymer ?
#
loop_
_entity_poly.entity_id
_entity_poly.type
_entity_poly.pdbx_seq_one_letter_code
_entity_poly.pdbx_strand_id
1 'polypeptide(L)'
;GGLKGTGTASIKVKDLNDMPPHFTKDEWFVEVEETDGNILPEAPILTVTVNDDDEINNFQYKIIESSGYGADKFAMIKNNDGTGSLKVVQPLDFEDPMQINGFRFRIQVLDNEGIN
;
A
#
# COMPACT_ATOMS: atom_id res chain seq x y z
N GLY A 1 5.82 44.98 50.02
CA GLY A 1 5.37 43.58 50.01
C GLY A 1 5.10 43.19 48.57
N GLY A 2 5.74 42.13 48.08
CA GLY A 2 5.65 41.74 46.66
C GLY A 2 4.38 40.93 46.39
N LEU A 3 3.58 41.37 45.42
CA LEU A 3 2.43 40.62 44.93
C LEU A 3 2.93 39.47 44.05
N LYS A 4 2.44 38.26 44.31
CA LYS A 4 2.66 37.07 43.47
C LYS A 4 1.31 36.48 43.07
N GLY A 5 1.25 35.94 41.85
CA GLY A 5 0.11 35.19 41.32
C GLY A 5 0.62 33.92 40.63
N THR A 6 -0.22 32.89 40.60
CA THR A 6 0.06 31.62 39.92
C THR A 6 -1.11 31.20 39.05
N GLY A 7 -0.86 30.37 38.05
CA GLY A 7 -1.86 29.80 37.16
C GLY A 7 -1.46 28.37 36.76
N THR A 8 -2.44 27.60 36.27
CA THR A 8 -2.25 26.20 35.90
C THR A 8 -2.20 26.06 34.39
N ALA A 9 -1.17 25.36 33.89
CA ALA A 9 -1.10 24.94 32.51
C ALA A 9 -1.56 23.48 32.39
N SER A 10 -2.46 23.21 31.43
CA SER A 10 -2.80 21.84 31.03
C SER A 10 -2.04 21.51 29.75
N ILE A 11 -1.05 20.63 29.87
CA ILE A 11 -0.26 20.13 28.75
C ILE A 11 -0.76 18.73 28.42
N LYS A 12 -1.20 18.53 27.17
CA LYS A 12 -1.49 17.20 26.63
C LYS A 12 -0.34 16.83 25.70
N VAL A 13 0.37 15.75 26.01
CA VAL A 13 1.35 15.16 25.11
C VAL A 13 0.56 14.39 24.05
N LYS A 14 0.76 14.72 22.77
CA LYS A 14 0.25 13.92 21.65
C LYS A 14 1.14 12.68 21.55
N ASP A 15 0.53 11.51 21.45
CA ASP A 15 1.25 10.28 21.16
C ASP A 15 1.87 10.40 19.76
N LEU A 16 3.13 9.98 19.60
CA LEU A 16 3.71 9.74 18.28
C LEU A 16 3.33 8.30 17.98
N ASN A 17 2.36 8.11 17.10
CA ASN A 17 1.90 6.78 16.74
C ASN A 17 2.98 6.09 15.89
N ASP A 18 3.94 5.45 16.55
CA ASP A 18 5.08 4.76 15.93
C ASP A 18 4.69 3.38 15.32
N MET A 19 3.41 3.15 14.95
CA MET A 19 2.97 1.89 14.35
C MET A 19 3.13 1.94 12.83
N PRO A 20 4.14 1.27 12.22
CA PRO A 20 4.29 1.30 10.78
C PRO A 20 3.04 0.71 10.09
N PRO A 21 2.65 1.23 8.92
CA PRO A 21 1.50 0.71 8.20
C PRO A 21 1.72 -0.77 7.90
N HIS A 22 0.79 -1.59 8.33
CA HIS A 22 0.79 -3.03 8.07
C HIS A 22 -0.44 -3.38 7.24
N PHE A 23 -0.23 -4.30 6.31
CA PHE A 23 -1.34 -4.88 5.58
C PHE A 23 -2.21 -5.73 6.50
N THR A 24 -3.48 -5.83 6.17
CA THR A 24 -4.44 -6.69 6.90
C THR A 24 -4.18 -8.19 6.72
N LYS A 25 -3.32 -8.58 5.77
CA LYS A 25 -2.90 -9.96 5.51
C LYS A 25 -1.41 -10.02 5.19
N ASP A 26 -0.79 -11.16 5.51
CA ASP A 26 0.61 -11.43 5.17
C ASP A 26 0.80 -11.86 3.70
N GLU A 27 -0.18 -12.57 3.14
CA GLU A 27 -0.19 -13.01 1.74
C GLU A 27 -1.60 -12.96 1.14
N TRP A 28 -1.66 -12.76 -0.18
CA TRP A 28 -2.88 -12.89 -0.98
C TRP A 28 -2.64 -13.89 -2.11
N PHE A 29 -3.65 -14.72 -2.36
CA PHE A 29 -3.73 -15.60 -3.51
C PHE A 29 -4.90 -15.13 -4.36
N VAL A 30 -4.62 -14.76 -5.61
CA VAL A 30 -5.58 -14.15 -6.52
C VAL A 30 -5.44 -14.84 -7.88
N GLU A 31 -6.56 -15.18 -8.47
CA GLU A 31 -6.63 -15.66 -9.86
C GLU A 31 -6.94 -14.47 -10.77
N VAL A 32 -6.28 -14.42 -11.93
CA VAL A 32 -6.46 -13.39 -12.95
C VAL A 32 -6.50 -14.08 -14.31
N GLU A 33 -7.43 -13.64 -15.16
CA GLU A 33 -7.52 -14.12 -16.54
C GLU A 33 -6.35 -13.58 -17.38
N GLU A 34 -5.96 -14.32 -18.41
CA GLU A 34 -5.05 -13.79 -19.42
C GLU A 34 -5.65 -12.59 -20.16
N THR A 35 -4.80 -11.80 -20.78
CA THR A 35 -5.24 -10.61 -21.51
C THR A 35 -5.60 -10.96 -22.96
N ASP A 36 -6.63 -10.31 -23.51
CA ASP A 36 -6.90 -10.36 -24.95
C ASP A 36 -5.90 -9.46 -25.71
N GLY A 37 -4.75 -10.06 -26.04
CA GLY A 37 -3.63 -9.37 -26.68
C GLY A 37 -3.08 -8.25 -25.79
N ASN A 38 -3.20 -7.00 -26.23
CA ASN A 38 -2.71 -5.81 -25.50
C ASN A 38 -3.80 -5.12 -24.67
N ILE A 39 -5.00 -5.69 -24.58
CA ILE A 39 -6.10 -5.09 -23.82
C ILE A 39 -5.91 -5.43 -22.35
N LEU A 40 -5.63 -4.40 -21.53
CA LEU A 40 -5.42 -4.54 -20.10
C LEU A 40 -6.75 -4.39 -19.33
N PRO A 41 -6.99 -5.17 -18.27
CA PRO A 41 -8.15 -5.01 -17.40
C PRO A 41 -8.20 -3.62 -16.75
N GLU A 42 -9.36 -2.95 -16.81
CA GLU A 42 -9.55 -1.66 -16.14
C GLU A 42 -9.64 -1.82 -14.60
N ALA A 43 -10.28 -2.91 -14.18
CA ALA A 43 -10.49 -3.24 -12.78
C ALA A 43 -9.20 -3.72 -12.11
N PRO A 44 -8.97 -3.36 -10.83
CA PRO A 44 -7.87 -3.93 -10.08
C PRO A 44 -8.11 -5.42 -9.83
N ILE A 45 -7.01 -6.19 -9.80
CA ILE A 45 -7.05 -7.62 -9.47
C ILE A 45 -7.06 -7.84 -7.95
N LEU A 46 -6.58 -6.85 -7.18
CA LEU A 46 -6.59 -6.87 -5.72
C LEU A 46 -6.68 -5.44 -5.19
N THR A 47 -7.52 -5.23 -4.17
CA THR A 47 -7.50 -4.03 -3.35
C THR A 47 -7.01 -4.39 -1.95
N VAL A 48 -5.98 -3.69 -1.48
CA VAL A 48 -5.39 -3.84 -0.15
C VAL A 48 -5.72 -2.64 0.72
N THR A 49 -5.94 -2.92 2.00
CA THR A 49 -6.15 -1.91 3.04
C THR A 49 -5.07 -2.08 4.08
N VAL A 50 -4.64 -0.97 4.66
CA VAL A 50 -3.74 -0.94 5.80
C VAL A 50 -4.51 -0.42 7.01
N ASN A 51 -4.22 -0.97 8.18
CA ASN A 51 -4.80 -0.47 9.42
C ASN A 51 -3.82 0.51 10.04
N ASP A 52 -4.24 1.77 10.16
CA ASP A 52 -3.49 2.81 10.83
C ASP A 52 -4.47 3.73 11.54
N ASP A 53 -4.27 3.87 12.86
CA ASP A 53 -5.14 4.64 13.74
C ASP A 53 -4.86 6.15 13.66
N ASP A 54 -4.00 6.59 12.75
CA ASP A 54 -3.67 8.00 12.54
C ASP A 54 -4.72 8.82 11.78
N GLU A 55 -4.88 10.08 12.18
CA GLU A 55 -5.84 11.03 11.62
C GLU A 55 -5.51 11.44 10.17
N ILE A 56 -4.25 11.28 9.74
CA ILE A 56 -3.76 11.66 8.40
C ILE A 56 -2.87 10.55 7.84
N ASN A 57 -3.47 9.67 7.07
CA ASN A 57 -2.77 8.55 6.46
C ASN A 57 -2.27 8.89 5.05
N ASN A 58 -0.98 9.19 4.87
CA ASN A 58 -0.39 9.44 3.56
C ASN A 58 0.38 8.24 3.00
N PHE A 59 -0.32 7.11 2.85
CA PHE A 59 0.29 5.91 2.31
C PHE A 59 0.75 6.05 0.87
N GLN A 60 1.90 5.44 0.59
CA GLN A 60 2.39 5.15 -0.73
C GLN A 60 2.53 3.64 -0.89
N TYR A 61 1.89 3.08 -1.91
CA TYR A 61 1.97 1.66 -2.23
C TYR A 61 2.94 1.45 -3.40
N LYS A 62 3.76 0.40 -3.32
CA LYS A 62 4.67 0.03 -4.41
C LYS A 62 4.89 -1.49 -4.49
N ILE A 63 5.31 -1.94 -5.66
CA ILE A 63 5.85 -3.29 -5.85
C ILE A 63 7.37 -3.25 -5.60
N ILE A 64 7.91 -4.27 -4.94
CA ILE A 64 9.36 -4.45 -4.84
C ILE A 64 9.80 -5.20 -6.10
N GLU A 65 10.26 -4.48 -7.12
CA GLU A 65 10.56 -5.05 -8.46
C GLU A 65 11.51 -6.25 -8.41
N SER A 66 12.51 -6.24 -7.52
CA SER A 66 13.49 -7.32 -7.38
C SER A 66 13.02 -8.50 -6.51
N SER A 67 11.77 -8.50 -6.06
CA SER A 67 11.30 -9.50 -5.08
C SER A 67 10.84 -10.82 -5.68
N GLY A 68 10.58 -10.87 -6.98
CA GLY A 68 10.22 -12.11 -7.67
C GLY A 68 9.68 -11.89 -9.07
N TYR A 69 9.31 -13.01 -9.71
CA TYR A 69 8.91 -13.04 -11.11
C TYR A 69 7.55 -12.36 -11.35
N GLY A 70 7.47 -11.60 -12.44
CA GLY A 70 6.25 -10.94 -12.91
C GLY A 70 5.97 -9.58 -12.28
N ALA A 71 6.83 -9.07 -11.38
CA ALA A 71 6.62 -7.78 -10.71
C ALA A 71 6.41 -6.61 -11.69
N ASP A 72 7.07 -6.64 -12.85
CA ASP A 72 7.01 -5.65 -13.92
C ASP A 72 5.69 -5.67 -14.72
N LYS A 73 4.90 -6.74 -14.61
CA LYS A 73 3.59 -6.86 -15.24
C LYS A 73 2.48 -6.18 -14.45
N PHE A 74 2.76 -5.74 -13.22
CA PHE A 74 1.79 -5.14 -12.32
C PHE A 74 2.24 -3.77 -11.80
N ALA A 75 1.29 -3.01 -11.27
CA ALA A 75 1.57 -1.76 -10.56
C ALA A 75 0.61 -1.59 -9.37
N MET A 76 1.11 -0.96 -8.31
CA MET A 76 0.29 -0.49 -7.19
C MET A 76 -0.15 0.95 -7.43
N ILE A 77 -1.45 1.23 -7.24
CA ILE A 77 -2.06 2.55 -7.39
C ILE A 77 -2.75 2.92 -6.09
N LYS A 78 -2.49 4.11 -5.55
CA LYS A 78 -3.23 4.65 -4.40
C LYS A 78 -4.63 5.09 -4.86
N ASN A 79 -5.66 4.64 -4.16
CA ASN A 79 -7.03 5.04 -4.38
C ASN A 79 -7.37 6.28 -3.53
N ASN A 80 -8.44 6.99 -3.91
CA ASN A 80 -8.89 8.20 -3.21
C ASN A 80 -9.34 7.95 -1.76
N ASP A 81 -9.77 6.73 -1.46
CA ASP A 81 -10.19 6.29 -0.11
C ASP A 81 -9.01 5.81 0.76
N GLY A 82 -7.77 5.94 0.28
CA GLY A 82 -6.55 5.53 1.00
C GLY A 82 -6.15 4.07 0.79
N THR A 83 -6.97 3.25 0.15
CA THR A 83 -6.61 1.86 -0.19
C THR A 83 -5.62 1.78 -1.34
N GLY A 84 -4.96 0.64 -1.51
CA GLY A 84 -4.04 0.35 -2.62
C GLY A 84 -4.64 -0.65 -3.61
N SER A 85 -4.61 -0.34 -4.90
CA SER A 85 -5.04 -1.24 -5.97
C SER A 85 -3.84 -1.86 -6.68
N LEU A 86 -3.78 -3.18 -6.77
CA LEU A 86 -2.87 -3.89 -7.67
C LEU A 86 -3.55 -4.01 -9.05
N LYS A 87 -2.89 -3.51 -10.08
CA LYS A 87 -3.38 -3.51 -11.46
C LYS A 87 -2.40 -4.19 -12.40
N VAL A 88 -2.94 -4.81 -13.45
CA VAL A 88 -2.16 -5.32 -14.58
C VAL A 88 -1.75 -4.13 -15.46
N VAL A 89 -0.46 -4.03 -15.79
CA VAL A 89 0.11 -2.96 -16.63
C VAL A 89 0.85 -3.48 -17.86
N GLN A 90 1.02 -4.80 -17.97
CA GLN A 90 1.50 -5.47 -19.17
C GLN A 90 0.65 -6.71 -19.46
N PRO A 91 0.60 -7.19 -20.73
CA PRO A 91 -0.12 -8.39 -21.09
C PRO A 91 0.26 -9.62 -20.27
N LEU A 92 -0.77 -10.41 -19.95
CA LEU A 92 -0.67 -11.72 -19.31
C LEU A 92 -1.07 -12.77 -20.35
N ASP A 93 -0.32 -13.85 -20.40
CA ASP A 93 -0.47 -14.91 -21.41
C ASP A 93 -0.31 -16.24 -20.71
N PHE A 94 -1.37 -17.05 -20.66
CA PHE A 94 -1.33 -18.34 -19.96
C PHE A 94 -0.53 -19.39 -20.73
N GLU A 95 -0.45 -19.28 -22.06
CA GLU A 95 0.35 -20.16 -22.88
C GLU A 95 1.86 -19.89 -22.79
N ASP A 96 2.28 -18.72 -22.28
CA ASP A 96 3.68 -18.43 -21.98
C ASP A 96 4.21 -19.38 -20.88
N PRO A 97 5.20 -20.25 -21.19
CA PRO A 97 5.75 -21.19 -20.22
C PRO A 97 6.39 -20.53 -18.99
N MET A 98 6.76 -19.25 -19.08
CA MET A 98 7.26 -18.50 -17.93
C MET A 98 6.13 -18.05 -16.99
N GLN A 99 4.92 -17.83 -17.52
CA GLN A 99 3.76 -17.33 -16.78
C GLN A 99 2.84 -18.43 -16.26
N ILE A 100 2.89 -19.63 -16.83
CA ILE A 100 2.00 -20.76 -16.49
C ILE A 100 2.02 -21.17 -15.01
N ASN A 101 3.11 -20.88 -14.29
CA ASN A 101 3.22 -21.14 -12.84
C ASN A 101 2.75 -19.96 -11.97
N GLY A 102 2.19 -18.92 -12.59
CA GLY A 102 1.75 -17.69 -11.95
C GLY A 102 2.89 -16.73 -11.61
N PHE A 103 2.53 -15.71 -10.85
CA PHE A 103 3.42 -14.63 -10.44
C PHE A 103 3.58 -14.61 -8.93
N ARG A 104 4.80 -14.33 -8.45
CA ARG A 104 5.07 -14.19 -7.02
C ARG A 104 6.08 -13.08 -6.80
N PHE A 105 5.62 -12.02 -6.16
CA PHE A 105 6.40 -10.85 -5.78
C PHE A 105 5.82 -10.24 -4.51
N ARG A 106 6.54 -9.28 -3.93
CA ARG A 106 6.17 -8.58 -2.71
C ARG A 106 5.70 -7.16 -3.03
N ILE A 107 4.65 -6.74 -2.33
CA ILE A 107 4.20 -5.35 -2.27
C ILE A 107 4.64 -4.71 -0.96
N GLN A 108 4.77 -3.39 -0.96
CA GLN A 108 5.14 -2.60 0.20
C GLN A 108 4.20 -1.40 0.33
N VAL A 109 3.80 -1.09 1.55
CA VAL A 109 3.25 0.20 1.92
C VAL A 109 4.32 1.00 2.67
N LEU A 110 4.41 2.27 2.34
CA LEU A 110 5.21 3.27 3.04
C LEU A 110 4.24 4.29 3.60
N ASP A 111 4.46 4.68 4.84
CA ASP A 111 3.84 5.88 5.36
C ASP A 111 4.83 7.04 5.25
N ASN A 112 4.31 8.20 4.84
CA ASN A 112 5.08 9.42 4.61
C ASN A 112 4.97 10.38 5.80
N GLU A 113 4.72 9.89 7.02
CA GLU A 113 4.97 10.63 8.26
C GLU A 113 6.48 10.99 8.33
N GLY A 114 6.85 12.19 7.87
CA GLY A 114 8.20 12.70 8.12
C GLY A 114 8.88 13.58 7.08
N ILE A 115 8.17 14.40 6.30
CA ILE A 115 8.82 15.61 5.74
C ILE A 115 8.01 16.85 6.14
N ASN A 116 8.47 17.49 7.22
CA ASN A 116 8.27 18.91 7.47
C ASN A 116 9.02 19.74 6.44
#